data_AF-A0A3R6YYP3-F1
#
_entry.id   AF-A0A3R6YYP3-F1
#
_cell.length_a   1.000
_cell.length_b   1.000
_cell.length_c   1.000
_cell.angle_alpha   90.00
_cell.angle_beta   90.00
_cell.angle_gamma   90.00
#
_symmetry.space_group_name_H-M   'P 1'
#
loop_
_entity.id
_entity.type
_entity.pdbx_description
1 polymer ?
#
loop_
_entity_poly.entity_id
_entity_poly.type
_entity_poly.pdbx_seq_one_letter_code
_entity_poly.pdbx_strand_id
1 'polypeptide(L)'
;MVKQKHHTARNQTFKAHKNGIRKPKNHRYKSTKGLDPKFLRNQRFAKKRSKEVATSLVAMQDGTERRRSTERRQERVGKVTMKQINLIYIF
;
A
#
# COMPACT_ATOMS: atom_id res chain seq x y z
N MET A 1 46.70 52.57 19.32
CA MET A 1 45.82 51.50 18.79
C MET A 1 45.08 50.87 19.95
N VAL A 2 43.76 51.04 20.03
CA VAL A 2 42.96 50.52 21.15
C VAL A 2 42.46 49.13 20.80
N LYS A 3 42.72 48.13 21.67
CA LYS A 3 42.19 46.78 21.49
C LYS A 3 40.69 46.77 21.72
N GLN A 4 39.93 46.24 20.77
CA GLN A 4 38.49 46.03 20.89
C GLN A 4 38.17 44.53 21.04
N LYS A 5 37.00 44.21 21.55
CA LYS A 5 36.54 42.82 21.69
C LYS A 5 36.02 42.31 20.35
N HIS A 6 36.67 41.29 19.80
CA HIS A 6 36.35 40.77 18.45
C HIS A 6 35.27 39.68 18.42
N HIS A 7 34.74 39.23 19.57
CA HIS A 7 33.72 38.17 19.63
C HIS A 7 32.76 38.35 20.82
N THR A 8 31.44 38.23 20.59
CA THR A 8 30.43 38.23 21.64
C THR A 8 29.15 37.49 21.23
N ALA A 9 28.67 36.59 22.10
CA ALA A 9 27.39 35.90 21.94
C ALA A 9 26.26 36.51 22.82
N ARG A 10 26.47 37.69 23.41
CA ARG A 10 25.62 38.26 24.49
C ARG A 10 24.11 38.29 24.18
N ASN A 11 23.74 38.56 22.93
CA ASN A 11 22.34 38.73 22.53
C ASN A 11 21.87 37.64 21.55
N GLN A 12 22.64 36.57 21.36
CA GLN A 12 22.31 35.53 20.40
C GLN A 12 21.10 34.71 20.87
N THR A 13 21.14 34.28 22.14
CA THR A 13 20.06 33.52 22.78
C THR A 13 18.75 34.29 22.78
N PHE A 14 18.76 35.55 23.23
CA PHE A 14 17.56 36.38 23.26
C PHE A 14 16.92 36.56 21.87
N LYS A 15 17.73 36.80 20.83
CA LYS A 15 17.24 36.87 19.43
C LYS A 15 16.67 35.54 18.93
N ALA A 16 17.33 34.43 19.24
CA ALA A 16 16.88 33.09 18.84
C ALA A 16 15.54 32.73 19.51
N HIS A 17 15.35 33.12 20.77
CA HIS A 17 14.10 32.86 21.50
C HIS A 17 12.97 33.85 21.17
N LYS A 18 13.27 35.07 20.69
CA LYS A 18 12.25 36.06 20.28
C LYS A 18 11.25 35.50 19.26
N ASN A 19 11.73 34.71 18.29
CA ASN A 19 10.89 34.03 17.29
C ASN A 19 10.57 32.57 17.65
N GLY A 20 11.18 32.06 18.72
CA GLY A 20 11.11 30.67 19.15
C GLY A 20 11.98 29.73 18.32
N ILE A 21 12.78 28.90 18.98
CA ILE A 21 13.57 27.84 18.34
C ILE A 21 12.63 26.64 18.10
N ARG A 22 12.09 26.54 16.89
CA ARG A 22 11.14 25.47 16.52
C ARG A 22 11.88 24.22 16.04
N LYS A 23 11.44 23.05 16.51
CA LYS A 23 11.89 21.75 15.98
C LYS A 23 11.40 21.56 14.54
N PRO A 24 12.13 20.83 13.68
CA PRO A 24 11.65 20.49 12.35
C PRO A 24 10.35 19.69 12.44
N LYS A 25 9.43 19.91 11.49
CA LYS A 25 8.15 19.20 11.47
C LYS A 25 8.33 17.75 11.04
N ASN A 26 7.73 16.83 11.80
CA ASN A 26 7.65 15.42 11.42
C ASN A 26 6.50 15.24 10.42
N HIS A 27 6.84 14.89 9.18
CA HIS A 27 5.87 14.57 8.14
C HIS A 27 5.62 13.07 8.10
N ARG A 28 4.39 12.65 7.75
CA ARG A 28 4.02 11.23 7.60
C ARG A 28 4.93 10.49 6.62
N TYR A 29 5.32 11.16 5.54
CA TYR A 29 6.22 10.63 4.52
C TYR A 29 7.53 11.42 4.53
N LYS A 30 8.65 10.71 4.67
CA LYS A 30 10.00 11.29 4.60
C LYS A 30 10.50 11.30 3.16
N SER A 31 11.47 12.17 2.87
CA SER A 31 12.15 12.17 1.57
C SER A 31 12.96 10.90 1.37
N THR A 32 12.93 10.32 0.17
CA THR A 32 13.75 9.15 -0.20
C THR A 32 15.13 9.53 -0.77
N LYS A 33 15.58 10.77 -0.55
CA LYS A 33 16.90 11.23 -1.01
C LYS A 33 17.99 10.52 -0.21
N GLY A 34 18.98 9.94 -0.90
CA GLY A 34 20.08 9.19 -0.29
C GLY A 34 19.81 7.69 -0.09
N LEU A 35 18.65 7.17 -0.52
CA LEU A 35 18.44 5.72 -0.60
C LEU A 35 19.18 5.13 -1.80
N ASP A 36 19.52 3.85 -1.71
CA ASP A 36 20.19 3.10 -2.77
C ASP A 36 19.46 3.25 -4.12
N PRO A 37 20.15 3.72 -5.17
CA PRO A 37 19.58 3.84 -6.51
C PRO A 37 18.99 2.54 -7.06
N LYS A 38 19.56 1.36 -6.73
CA LYS A 38 19.05 0.07 -7.21
C LYS A 38 17.69 -0.24 -6.57
N PHE A 39 17.57 -0.04 -5.26
CA PHE A 39 16.30 -0.13 -4.55
C PHE A 39 15.24 0.85 -5.11
N LEU A 40 15.62 2.12 -5.32
CA LEU A 40 14.68 3.13 -5.85
C LEU A 40 14.19 2.77 -7.25
N ARG A 41 15.07 2.23 -8.11
CA ARG A 41 14.68 1.78 -9.46
C ARG A 41 13.67 0.65 -9.40
N ASN A 42 13.88 -0.35 -8.55
CA ASN A 42 12.93 -1.44 -8.34
C ASN A 42 11.59 -0.94 -7.78
N GLN A 43 11.62 -0.08 -6.76
CA GLN A 43 10.40 0.48 -6.16
C GLN A 43 9.56 1.25 -7.19
N ARG A 44 10.20 1.99 -8.11
CA ARG A 44 9.52 2.71 -9.20
C ARG A 44 8.83 1.74 -10.16
N PHE A 45 9.48 0.64 -10.53
CA PHE A 45 8.87 -0.38 -11.39
C PHE A 45 7.71 -1.10 -10.71
N ALA A 46 7.86 -1.49 -9.45
CA ALA A 46 6.79 -2.11 -8.67
C ALA A 46 5.55 -1.20 -8.62
N LYS A 47 5.72 0.06 -8.21
CA LYS A 47 4.60 1.03 -8.15
C LYS A 47 3.95 1.29 -9.52
N LYS A 48 4.73 1.26 -10.60
CA LYS A 48 4.20 1.41 -11.97
C LYS A 48 3.28 0.24 -12.33
N ARG A 49 3.75 -1.00 -12.13
CA ARG A 49 3.03 -2.22 -12.50
C ARG A 49 1.90 -2.59 -11.55
N SER A 50 1.93 -2.17 -10.28
CA SER A 50 0.83 -2.40 -9.34
C SER A 50 -0.51 -1.82 -9.82
N LYS A 51 -0.50 -0.73 -10.60
CA LYS A 51 -1.73 -0.15 -11.17
C LYS A 51 -2.37 -1.07 -12.21
N GLU A 52 -1.54 -1.70 -13.04
CA GLU A 52 -1.97 -2.64 -14.09
C GLU A 52 -2.45 -3.96 -13.47
N VAL A 53 -1.78 -4.42 -12.42
CA VAL A 53 -2.15 -5.65 -11.70
C VAL A 53 -3.46 -5.49 -10.92
N ALA A 54 -3.75 -4.30 -10.36
CA ALA A 54 -5.01 -4.06 -9.67
C ALA A 54 -6.22 -4.24 -10.60
N THR A 55 -6.12 -3.77 -11.85
CA THR A 55 -7.14 -3.99 -12.88
C THR A 55 -7.28 -5.45 -13.30
N SER A 56 -6.17 -6.18 -13.44
CA SER A 56 -6.23 -7.60 -13.80
C SER A 56 -6.70 -8.50 -12.66
N LEU A 57 -6.40 -8.15 -11.40
CA LEU A 57 -6.83 -8.91 -10.23
C LEU A 57 -8.36 -8.94 -10.09
N VAL A 58 -9.04 -7.83 -10.35
CA VAL A 58 -10.52 -7.78 -10.38
C VAL A 58 -11.07 -8.71 -11.47
N ALA A 59 -10.48 -8.67 -12.67
CA ALA A 59 -10.88 -9.55 -13.76
C ALA A 59 -10.63 -11.06 -13.46
N MET A 60 -9.56 -11.38 -12.72
CA MET A 60 -9.28 -12.75 -12.27
C MET A 60 -10.27 -13.21 -11.20
N GLN A 61 -10.65 -12.33 -10.27
CA GLN A 61 -11.64 -12.62 -9.23
C GLN A 61 -13.01 -12.96 -9.86
N ASP A 62 -13.46 -12.15 -10.84
CA ASP A 62 -14.69 -12.42 -11.61
C ASP A 62 -14.66 -13.77 -12.35
N GLY A 63 -13.50 -14.14 -12.92
CA GLY A 63 -13.31 -15.43 -13.58
C GLY A 63 -13.39 -16.61 -12.60
N THR A 64 -12.80 -16.48 -11.42
CA THR A 64 -12.86 -17.52 -10.37
C THR A 64 -14.25 -17.68 -9.78
N GLU A 65 -15.02 -16.59 -9.63
CA GLU A 65 -16.40 -16.65 -9.16
C GLU A 65 -17.34 -17.28 -10.19
N ARG A 66 -17.15 -16.99 -11.49
CA ARG A 66 -17.90 -17.65 -12.57
C ARG A 66 -17.67 -19.17 -12.56
N ARG A 67 -16.43 -19.63 -12.43
CA ARG A 67 -16.09 -21.07 -12.34
C ARG A 67 -16.70 -21.74 -11.10
N ARG A 68 -16.64 -21.07 -9.94
CA ARG A 68 -17.28 -21.53 -8.70
C ARG A 68 -18.81 -21.56 -8.81
N SER A 69 -19.42 -20.70 -9.63
CA SER A 69 -20.88 -20.69 -9.87
C SER A 69 -21.34 -21.85 -10.76
N THR A 70 -20.53 -22.24 -11.76
CA THR A 70 -20.81 -23.38 -12.64
C THR A 70 -20.69 -24.71 -11.92
N GLU A 71 -19.70 -24.84 -11.02
CA GLU A 71 -19.50 -26.04 -10.19
C GLU A 71 -20.70 -26.26 -9.25
N ARG A 72 -21.19 -25.21 -8.56
CA ARG A 72 -22.42 -25.28 -7.74
C ARG A 72 -23.67 -25.63 -8.53
N ARG A 73 -23.72 -25.27 -9.82
CA ARG A 73 -24.84 -25.57 -10.72
C ARG A 73 -24.82 -27.04 -11.12
N GLN A 74 -23.65 -27.60 -11.45
CA GLN A 74 -23.48 -29.03 -11.70
C GLN A 74 -23.78 -29.88 -10.46
N GLU A 75 -23.33 -29.47 -9.27
CA GLU A 75 -23.64 -30.18 -8.02
C GLU A 75 -25.16 -30.22 -7.72
N ARG A 76 -25.89 -29.13 -8.01
CA ARG A 76 -27.36 -29.12 -7.86
C ARG A 76 -28.04 -30.07 -8.84
N VAL A 77 -27.61 -30.07 -10.10
CA VAL A 77 -28.16 -30.99 -11.11
C VAL A 77 -27.87 -32.45 -10.73
N GLY A 78 -26.65 -32.78 -10.29
CA GLY A 78 -26.29 -34.12 -9.82
C GLY A 78 -27.09 -34.58 -8.59
N LYS A 79 -27.41 -33.67 -7.67
CA LYS A 79 -28.26 -34.00 -6.51
C LYS A 79 -29.73 -34.23 -6.89
N VAL A 80 -30.24 -33.54 -7.91
CA VAL A 80 -31.61 -33.74 -8.43
C VAL A 80 -31.72 -35.06 -9.17
N THR A 81 -30.75 -35.39 -10.03
CA THR A 81 -30.75 -36.67 -10.77
C THR A 81 -30.60 -37.86 -9.84
N MET A 82 -29.72 -37.80 -8.83
CA MET A 82 -29.56 -38.87 -7.85
C MET A 82 -30.81 -39.08 -6.99
N LYS A 83 -31.55 -38.01 -6.64
CA LYS A 83 -32.85 -38.13 -5.96
C LYS A 83 -33.91 -38.79 -6.84
N GLN A 84 -33.96 -38.45 -8.12
CA GLN A 84 -34.91 -39.06 -9.07
C GLN A 84 -34.61 -40.55 -9.31
N ILE A 85 -33.33 -40.92 -9.44
CA ILE A 85 -32.91 -42.32 -9.63
C ILE A 85 -33.23 -43.16 -8.39
N ASN A 86 -32.91 -42.69 -7.18
CA ASN A 86 -33.25 -43.43 -5.95
C ASN A 86 -34.77 -43.57 -5.74
N LEU A 87 -35.57 -42.59 -6.17
CA LEU A 87 -37.03 -42.69 -6.07
C LEU A 87 -37.63 -43.74 -7.02
N ILE A 88 -36.97 -43.99 -8.15
CA ILE A 88 -37.35 -45.03 -9.13
C ILE A 88 -36.95 -46.44 -8.64
N TYR A 89 -35.85 -46.56 -7.91
CA TYR A 89 -35.35 -47.85 -7.38
C TYR A 89 -35.98 -48.28 -6.04
N ILE A 90 -36.87 -47.47 -5.45
CA ILE A 90 -37.52 -47.71 -4.15
C ILE A 90 -38.97 -48.24 -4.31
N PHE A 91 -39.49 -48.36 -5.53
CA PHE A 91 -40.71 -49.09 -5.88
C PHE A 91 -40.36 -50.34 -6.68
#